data_AF-A0AAE6VUM7-F1
#
_entry.id   AF-A0AAE6VUM7-F1
#
_cell.length_a   1.000
_cell.length_b   1.000
_cell.length_c   1.000
_cell.angle_alpha   90.00
_cell.angle_beta   90.00
_cell.angle_gamma   90.00
#
_symmetry.space_group_name_H-M   'P 1'
#
loop_
_entity.id
_entity.type
_entity.pdbx_description
1 polymer ?
#
loop_
_entity_poly.entity_id
_entity_poly.type
_entity_poly.pdbx_seq_one_letter_code
_entity_poly.pdbx_strand_id
1 'polypeptide(L)'
;MSITDLIGLLLGGSFVFLGLFILFPMLLYIYNKRIKLVEDILEDGREYFSLNIFLTGHGTLHYASVFMFDWYAKRYNLLHLKDNVPPKITGVFKIYYVIFMIDMLCFAAMIILDYIYPNIK
;
A
#
# COMPACT_ATOMS: atom_id res chain seq x y z
N MET A 1 -16.27 -28.76 8.14
CA MET A 1 -15.55 -27.47 8.18
C MET A 1 -16.24 -26.61 9.22
N SER A 2 -15.50 -26.16 10.23
CA SER A 2 -16.07 -25.27 11.26
C SER A 2 -16.31 -23.88 10.66
N ILE A 3 -17.10 -23.04 11.35
CA ILE A 3 -17.33 -21.65 10.93
C ILE A 3 -16.02 -20.85 10.92
N THR A 4 -15.11 -21.13 11.86
CA THR A 4 -13.80 -20.46 11.90
C THR A 4 -12.92 -20.86 10.72
N ASP A 5 -12.93 -22.13 10.32
CA ASP A 5 -12.17 -22.59 9.14
C ASP A 5 -12.69 -21.93 7.86
N LEU A 6 -14.02 -21.79 7.73
CA LEU A 6 -14.64 -21.10 6.60
C LEU A 6 -14.21 -19.63 6.53
N ILE A 7 -14.22 -18.93 7.66
CA ILE A 7 -13.81 -17.52 7.72
C ILE A 7 -12.31 -17.37 7.42
N GLY A 8 -11.47 -18.24 7.98
CA GLY A 8 -10.03 -18.25 7.69
C GLY A 8 -9.75 -18.44 6.20
N LEU A 9 -10.42 -19.40 5.56
CA LEU A 9 -10.31 -19.64 4.12
C LEU A 9 -10.72 -18.42 3.28
N LEU A 10 -11.82 -17.75 3.65
CA LEU A 10 -12.30 -16.56 2.94
C LEU A 10 -11.34 -15.38 3.09
N LEU A 11 -10.79 -15.17 4.30
CA LEU A 11 -9.82 -14.11 4.56
C LEU A 11 -8.49 -14.37 3.84
N GLY A 12 -7.97 -15.59 3.92
CA GLY A 12 -6.76 -15.98 3.20
C GLY A 12 -6.93 -15.93 1.68
N GLY A 13 -8.07 -16.39 1.16
CA GLY A 13 -8.42 -16.27 -0.26
C GLY A 13 -8.53 -14.83 -0.72
N SER A 14 -9.15 -13.96 0.09
CA SER A 14 -9.22 -12.52 -0.18
C SER A 14 -7.84 -11.88 -0.18
N PHE A 15 -6.97 -12.24 0.77
CA PHE A 15 -5.60 -11.74 0.84
C PHE A 15 -4.80 -12.06 -0.44
N VAL A 16 -4.83 -13.33 -0.86
CA VAL A 16 -4.15 -13.75 -2.09
C VAL A 16 -4.75 -13.05 -3.30
N PHE A 17 -6.08 -12.90 -3.36
CA PHE A 17 -6.76 -12.28 -4.49
C PHE A 17 -6.42 -10.79 -4.63
N LEU A 18 -6.59 -10.03 -3.54
CA LEU A 18 -6.28 -8.60 -3.51
C LEU A 18 -4.79 -8.35 -3.76
N GLY A 19 -3.91 -9.14 -3.13
CA GLY A 19 -2.46 -9.06 -3.33
C GLY A 19 -2.05 -9.29 -4.79
N LEU A 20 -2.42 -10.45 -5.35
CA LEU A 20 -1.90 -10.90 -6.66
C LEU A 20 -2.63 -10.26 -7.85
N PHE A 21 -3.95 -10.08 -7.78
CA PHE A 21 -4.75 -9.67 -8.93
C PHE A 21 -5.14 -8.20 -8.90
N ILE A 22 -4.99 -7.50 -7.76
CA ILE A 22 -5.30 -6.07 -7.67
C ILE A 22 -4.03 -5.26 -7.37
N LEU A 23 -3.39 -5.50 -6.23
CA LEU A 23 -2.25 -4.71 -5.76
C LEU A 23 -1.04 -4.90 -6.66
N PHE A 24 -0.71 -6.13 -7.06
CA PHE A 24 0.46 -6.36 -7.92
C PHE A 24 0.34 -5.68 -9.30
N PRO A 25 -0.78 -5.79 -10.05
CA PRO A 25 -0.98 -5.01 -11.28
C PRO A 25 -0.96 -3.49 -11.06
N MET A 26 -1.54 -2.99 -9.97
CA MET A 26 -1.45 -1.56 -9.63
C MET A 26 -0.01 -1.15 -9.34
N LEU A 27 0.77 -2.00 -8.68
CA LEU A 27 2.17 -1.74 -8.39
C LEU A 27 3.00 -1.68 -9.68
N LEU A 28 2.77 -2.60 -10.62
CA LEU A 28 3.38 -2.54 -11.96
C LEU A 28 2.98 -1.27 -12.70
N TYR A 29 1.71 -0.86 -12.58
CA TYR A 29 1.25 0.40 -13.12
C TYR A 29 2.04 1.57 -12.52
N ILE A 30 2.21 1.63 -11.21
CA ILE A 30 2.95 2.71 -10.52
C ILE A 30 4.45 2.69 -10.89
N TYR A 31 5.05 1.50 -10.91
CA TYR A 31 6.45 1.26 -11.28
C TYR A 31 6.78 1.78 -12.68
N ASN A 32 5.85 1.65 -13.63
CA ASN A 32 6.00 2.16 -15.00
C ASN A 32 5.90 3.71 -15.06
N LYS A 33 6.90 4.40 -14.49
CA LYS A 33 7.17 5.86 -14.53
C LYS A 33 6.40 6.75 -13.55
N ARG A 34 5.37 6.28 -12.85
CA ARG A 34 4.60 7.16 -11.94
C ARG A 34 5.33 7.40 -10.63
N ILE A 35 6.01 6.39 -10.10
CA ILE A 35 6.87 6.55 -8.93
C ILE A 35 8.02 7.53 -9.22
N LYS A 36 8.67 7.39 -10.38
CA LYS A 36 9.72 8.31 -10.82
C LYS A 36 9.20 9.75 -10.96
N LEU A 37 8.01 9.95 -11.56
CA LEU A 37 7.39 11.28 -11.63
C LEU A 37 7.19 11.90 -10.24
N VAL A 38 6.82 11.09 -9.23
CA VAL A 38 6.66 11.58 -7.87
C VAL A 38 8.02 11.95 -7.26
N GLU A 39 9.06 11.15 -7.48
CA GLU A 39 10.43 11.45 -7.05
C GLU A 39 11.00 12.71 -7.74
N ASP A 40 10.71 12.92 -9.02
CA ASP A 40 11.11 14.13 -9.76
C ASP A 40 10.51 15.40 -9.12
N ILE A 41 9.27 15.32 -8.62
CA ILE A 41 8.57 16.48 -8.03
C ILE A 41 8.92 16.67 -6.55
N LEU A 42 8.99 15.58 -5.78
CA LEU A 42 9.12 15.64 -4.31
C LEU A 42 10.57 15.54 -3.83
N GLU A 43 11.44 14.90 -4.61
CA GLU A 43 12.82 14.56 -4.22
C GLU A 43 13.87 15.19 -5.14
N ASP A 44 13.48 16.15 -5.99
CA ASP A 44 14.37 16.84 -6.93
C ASP A 44 15.12 15.85 -7.85
N GLY A 45 14.41 14.83 -8.33
CA GLY A 45 14.93 13.82 -9.26
C GLY A 45 15.83 12.75 -8.62
N ARG A 46 15.94 12.70 -7.28
CA ARG A 46 16.66 11.62 -6.61
C ARG A 46 15.85 10.32 -6.67
N GLU A 47 16.31 9.40 -7.52
CA GLU A 47 15.71 8.08 -7.70
C GLU A 47 16.14 7.11 -6.60
N TYR A 48 15.22 6.72 -5.73
CA TYR A 48 15.44 5.70 -4.71
C TYR A 48 14.37 4.61 -4.76
N PHE A 49 13.10 5.00 -4.72
CA PHE A 49 11.95 4.11 -4.78
C PHE A 49 11.67 3.58 -6.19
N SER A 50 12.09 4.28 -7.25
CA SER A 50 11.95 3.79 -8.64
C SER A 50 12.98 2.72 -9.05
N LEU A 51 14.02 2.46 -8.26
CA LEU A 51 15.14 1.58 -8.63
C LEU A 51 14.72 0.12 -8.86
N ASN A 52 13.72 -0.37 -8.12
CA ASN A 52 13.16 -1.71 -8.32
C ASN A 52 11.74 -1.79 -7.75
N ILE A 53 11.02 -2.84 -8.14
CA ILE A 53 9.61 -3.03 -7.79
C ILE A 53 9.35 -3.12 -6.28
N PHE A 54 10.27 -3.68 -5.48
CA PHE A 54 10.11 -3.79 -4.03
C PHE A 54 10.25 -2.42 -3.36
N LEU A 55 11.26 -1.64 -3.77
CA LEU A 55 11.40 -0.25 -3.33
C LEU A 55 10.24 0.61 -3.81
N THR A 56 9.69 0.35 -4.99
CA THR A 56 8.49 1.05 -5.46
C THR A 56 7.28 0.73 -4.59
N GLY A 57 7.13 -0.51 -4.12
CA GLY A 57 6.08 -0.86 -3.17
C GLY A 57 6.19 -0.03 -1.89
N HIS A 58 7.39 0.02 -1.31
CA HIS A 58 7.65 0.81 -0.12
C HIS A 58 7.43 2.32 -0.36
N GLY A 59 7.96 2.85 -1.46
CA GLY A 59 7.80 4.25 -1.84
C GLY A 59 6.35 4.62 -2.12
N THR A 60 5.57 3.70 -2.71
CA THR A 60 4.14 3.91 -2.94
C THR A 60 3.40 4.12 -1.62
N LEU A 61 3.66 3.30 -0.61
CA LEU A 61 3.06 3.45 0.72
C LEU A 61 3.53 4.73 1.42
N HIS A 62 4.81 5.06 1.30
CA HIS A 62 5.39 6.29 1.83
C HIS A 62 4.72 7.53 1.22
N TYR A 63 4.71 7.66 -0.09
CA TYR A 63 4.13 8.82 -0.77
C TYR A 63 2.61 8.88 -0.64
N ALA A 64 1.92 7.74 -0.65
CA ALA A 64 0.49 7.72 -0.33
C ALA A 64 0.22 8.32 1.06
N SER A 65 1.05 7.99 2.05
CA SER A 65 0.95 8.56 3.40
C SER A 65 1.20 10.08 3.40
N VAL A 66 2.20 10.56 2.63
CA VAL A 66 2.44 12.00 2.41
C VAL A 66 1.20 12.68 1.81
N PHE A 67 0.53 12.05 0.84
CA PHE A 67 -0.64 12.63 0.21
C PHE A 67 -1.91 12.59 1.07
N MET A 68 -2.00 11.66 2.03
CA MET A 68 -3.18 11.47 2.89
C MET A 68 -3.09 12.27 4.20
N PHE A 69 -1.89 12.43 4.75
CA PHE A 69 -1.72 12.93 6.11
C PHE A 69 -0.75 14.11 6.19
N ASP A 70 -1.27 15.29 6.53
CA ASP A 70 -0.47 16.51 6.64
C ASP A 70 0.65 16.40 7.67
N TRP A 71 0.41 15.72 8.79
CA TRP A 71 1.45 15.51 9.81
C TRP A 71 2.61 14.67 9.28
N TYR A 72 2.32 13.68 8.43
CA TYR A 72 3.33 12.83 7.81
C TYR A 72 4.10 13.63 6.77
N ALA A 73 3.40 14.39 5.92
CA ALA A 73 4.03 15.29 4.96
C ALA A 73 4.93 16.33 5.64
N LYS A 74 4.53 16.89 6.79
CA LYS A 74 5.37 17.80 7.59
C LYS A 74 6.63 17.12 8.11
N ARG A 75 6.53 15.87 8.58
CA ARG A 75 7.67 15.09 9.09
C ARG A 75 8.79 14.94 8.05
N TYR A 76 8.42 14.78 6.78
CA TYR A 76 9.37 14.64 5.67
C TYR A 76 9.64 15.96 4.94
N ASN A 77 9.15 17.10 5.44
CA ASN A 77 9.25 18.40 4.79
C ASN A 77 8.67 18.44 3.36
N LEU A 78 7.66 17.62 3.07
CA LEU A 78 7.02 17.50 1.75
C LEU A 78 5.66 18.21 1.67
N LEU A 79 5.16 18.77 2.78
CA LEU A 79 3.83 19.40 2.81
C LEU A 79 3.66 20.49 1.76
N HIS A 80 4.70 21.28 1.49
CA HIS A 80 4.67 22.37 0.53
C HIS A 80 4.81 21.92 -0.94
N LEU A 81 5.21 20.67 -1.18
CA LEU A 81 5.42 20.11 -2.52
C LEU A 81 4.34 19.13 -2.94
N LYS A 82 3.64 18.50 -1.99
CA LYS A 82 2.68 17.42 -2.27
C LYS A 82 1.57 17.83 -3.25
N ASP A 83 1.20 19.11 -3.27
CA ASP A 83 0.15 19.65 -4.14
C ASP A 83 0.62 19.92 -5.58
N ASN A 84 1.94 19.89 -5.82
CA ASN A 84 2.52 19.96 -7.17
C ASN A 84 2.39 18.63 -7.93
N VAL A 85 2.13 17.53 -7.22
CA VAL A 85 1.92 16.22 -7.85
C VAL A 85 0.51 16.17 -8.45
N PRO A 86 0.34 15.76 -9.73
CA PRO A 86 -0.96 15.73 -10.37
C PRO A 86 -2.01 14.95 -9.56
N PRO A 87 -3.24 15.48 -9.37
CA PRO A 87 -4.29 14.83 -8.56
C PRO A 87 -4.62 13.39 -9.00
N LYS A 88 -4.52 13.12 -10.30
CA LYS A 88 -4.73 11.77 -10.84
C LYS A 88 -3.68 10.77 -10.34
N ILE A 89 -2.42 11.21 -10.19
CA ILE A 89 -1.33 10.37 -9.68
C ILE A 89 -1.48 10.18 -8.18
N THR A 90 -1.70 11.26 -7.43
CA THR A 90 -1.92 11.17 -5.97
C THR A 90 -3.11 10.26 -5.65
N GLY A 91 -4.19 10.32 -6.43
CA GLY A 91 -5.34 9.42 -6.31
C GLY A 91 -4.99 7.94 -6.44
N VAL A 92 -4.16 7.55 -7.41
CA VAL A 92 -3.71 6.16 -7.59
C VAL A 92 -2.94 5.66 -6.36
N PHE A 93 -2.04 6.49 -5.82
CA PHE A 93 -1.26 6.14 -4.62
C PHE A 93 -2.16 5.98 -3.39
N LYS A 94 -3.12 6.88 -3.20
CA LYS A 94 -4.11 6.80 -2.11
C LYS A 94 -4.96 5.54 -2.20
N ILE A 95 -5.48 5.23 -3.39
CA ILE A 95 -6.28 4.02 -3.62
C ILE A 95 -5.43 2.77 -3.34
N TYR A 96 -4.20 2.72 -3.84
CA TYR A 96 -3.27 1.62 -3.55
C TYR A 96 -3.09 1.42 -2.05
N TYR A 97 -2.84 2.49 -1.31
CA TYR A 97 -2.65 2.44 0.14
C TYR A 97 -3.89 1.91 0.88
N VAL A 98 -5.10 2.38 0.52
CA VAL A 98 -6.33 1.91 1.15
C VAL A 98 -6.54 0.41 0.90
N ILE A 99 -6.37 -0.04 -0.35
CA ILE A 99 -6.52 -1.47 -0.69
C ILE A 99 -5.44 -2.29 0.04
N PHE A 100 -4.19 -1.81 0.10
CA PHE A 100 -3.11 -2.47 0.82
C PHE A 100 -3.43 -2.60 2.32
N MET A 101 -3.97 -1.57 2.94
CA MET A 101 -4.36 -1.63 4.35
C MET A 101 -5.50 -2.62 4.60
N ILE A 102 -6.49 -2.67 3.71
CA ILE A 102 -7.57 -3.68 3.78
C ILE A 102 -7.00 -5.09 3.64
N ASP A 103 -6.10 -5.30 2.69
CA ASP A 103 -5.44 -6.58 2.44
C ASP A 103 -4.64 -7.07 3.66
N MET A 104 -3.86 -6.17 4.26
CA MET A 104 -3.12 -6.44 5.49
C MET A 104 -4.03 -6.71 6.69
N LEU A 105 -5.21 -6.08 6.77
CA LEU A 105 -6.21 -6.38 7.80
C LEU A 105 -6.79 -7.78 7.61
N CYS A 106 -7.07 -8.21 6.38
CA CYS A 106 -7.49 -9.58 6.10
C CYS A 106 -6.44 -10.60 6.54
N PHE A 107 -5.17 -10.33 6.23
CA PHE A 107 -4.05 -11.17 6.66
C PHE A 107 -3.91 -11.24 8.19
N ALA A 108 -3.97 -10.09 8.88
CA ALA A 108 -3.89 -10.04 10.33
C ALA A 108 -5.06 -10.77 11.00
N ALA A 109 -6.29 -10.59 10.49
CA ALA A 109 -7.47 -11.28 11.00
C ALA A 109 -7.38 -12.80 10.82
N MET A 110 -6.85 -13.27 9.68
CA MET A 110 -6.60 -14.69 9.44
C MET A 110 -5.62 -15.26 10.47
N ILE A 111 -4.49 -14.59 10.71
CA ILE A 111 -3.51 -15.04 11.73
C ILE A 111 -4.15 -15.10 13.12
N ILE A 112 -4.95 -14.11 13.50
CA ILE A 112 -5.63 -14.09 14.80
C ILE A 112 -6.56 -15.30 14.95
N LEU A 113 -7.33 -15.62 13.91
CA LEU A 113 -8.27 -16.75 13.93
C LEU A 113 -7.59 -18.11 13.93
N ASP A 114 -6.54 -18.28 13.12
CA ASP A 114 -5.88 -19.57 12.95
C ASP A 114 -4.87 -19.87 14.07
N TYR A 115 -4.20 -18.84 14.59
CA TYR A 115 -3.12 -19.03 15.56
C TYR A 115 -3.49 -18.56 16.97
N ILE A 116 -4.14 -17.41 17.14
CA ILE A 116 -4.34 -16.82 18.47
C ILE A 116 -5.59 -17.39 19.16
N TYR A 117 -6.71 -17.44 18.44
CA TYR A 117 -7.98 -17.90 19.00
C TYR A 117 -7.93 -19.33 19.57
N PRO A 118 -7.29 -20.33 18.93
CA PRO A 118 -7.22 -21.68 19.48
C PRO A 118 -6.32 -21.80 20.72
N ASN A 119 -5.38 -20.86 20.92
CA ASN A 119 -4.45 -20.87 22.05
C ASN A 119 -4.97 -20.12 23.30
N ILE A 120 -6.09 -19.39 23.18
CA ILE A 120 -6.73 -18.66 24.29
C ILE A 120 -7.97 -19.42 24.80
N LYS A 121 -8.50 -20.34 24.00
CA LYS A 121 -9.60 -21.25 24.37
C LYS A 121 -9.10 -22.41 25.23
#